data_AF-A0A8J6JSB6-F1
#
_entry.id   AF-A0A8J6JSB6-F1
#
_cell.length_a   1.000
_cell.length_b   1.000
_cell.length_c   1.000
_cell.angle_alpha   90.00
_cell.angle_beta   90.00
_cell.angle_gamma   90.00
#
_symmetry.space_group_name_H-M   'P 1'
#
loop_
_entity.id
_entity.type
_entity.pdbx_description
1 polymer ?
#
loop_
_entity_poly.entity_id
_entity_poly.type
_entity_poly.pdbx_seq_one_letter_code
_entity_poly.pdbx_strand_id
1 'polypeptide(L)'
;YARVILAGQSRGGWQALLAAAQAPALVDGVIAIAPGAHGEVGSESRTALALEDFRRHLAGLAAVPPRILVAVFDGDEFDPGAAARAGAVAELAQNRAAPMLAVWPQQLRGHGGGMGWRFTRDFAGCVLTLFQAPAASAPRGLRREGCGGG
;
A
#
# COMPACT_ATOMS: atom_id res chain seq x y z
N TYR A 1 -11.67 22.64 4.16
CA TYR A 1 -10.35 22.03 3.92
C TYR A 1 -10.53 20.91 2.89
N ALA A 2 -9.76 20.92 1.80
CA ALA A 2 -9.78 19.85 0.80
C ALA A 2 -8.72 18.80 1.18
N ARG A 3 -9.07 17.51 1.12
CA ARG A 3 -8.14 16.42 1.42
C ARG A 3 -7.27 16.10 0.20
N VAL A 4 -5.96 15.95 0.39
CA VAL A 4 -5.01 15.54 -0.64
C VAL A 4 -4.69 14.05 -0.48
N ILE A 5 -5.08 13.25 -1.47
CA ILE A 5 -4.79 11.82 -1.53
C ILE A 5 -3.90 11.54 -2.73
N LEU A 6 -2.73 10.96 -2.49
CA LEU A 6 -1.85 10.48 -3.55
C LEU A 6 -2.20 9.03 -3.88
N ALA A 7 -2.52 8.75 -5.14
CA ALA A 7 -2.88 7.40 -5.56
C ALA A 7 -2.09 7.01 -6.82
N GLY A 8 -1.67 5.75 -6.89
CA GLY A 8 -0.98 5.25 -8.06
C GLY A 8 -0.79 3.74 -8.04
N GLN A 9 -0.61 3.20 -9.24
CA GLN A 9 -0.24 1.81 -9.47
C GLN A 9 1.21 1.73 -9.98
N SER A 10 1.92 0.62 -9.73
CA SER A 10 3.29 0.42 -10.21
C SER A 10 4.25 1.52 -9.72
N ARG A 11 5.01 2.12 -10.63
CA ARG A 11 5.87 3.28 -10.39
C ARG A 11 5.13 4.46 -9.76
N GLY A 12 3.86 4.67 -10.14
CA GLY A 12 3.04 5.73 -9.54
C GLY A 12 2.73 5.46 -8.07
N GLY A 13 2.47 4.20 -7.70
CA GLY A 13 2.28 3.80 -6.30
C GLY A 13 3.56 3.97 -5.47
N TRP A 14 4.71 3.66 -6.07
CA TRP A 14 6.01 3.93 -5.46
C TRP A 14 6.25 5.42 -5.21
N GLN A 15 6.01 6.25 -6.23
CA GLN A 15 6.15 7.71 -6.13
C GLN A 15 5.20 8.33 -5.10
N ALA A 16 3.98 7.81 -4.97
CA ALA A 16 3.03 8.26 -3.95
C ALA A 16 3.56 8.01 -2.52
N LEU A 17 4.14 6.83 -2.27
CA LEU A 17 4.78 6.52 -0.98
C LEU A 17 5.99 7.42 -0.71
N LEU A 18 6.84 7.61 -1.72
CA LEU A 18 8.03 8.46 -1.61
C LEU A 18 7.66 9.93 -1.34
N ALA A 19 6.71 10.48 -2.07
CA ALA A 19 6.27 11.86 -1.90
C ALA A 19 5.65 12.09 -0.50
N ALA A 20 4.84 11.14 -0.03
CA ALA A 20 4.28 11.18 1.31
C ALA A 20 5.35 11.07 2.41
N ALA A 21 6.40 10.28 2.20
CA ALA A 21 7.52 10.17 3.14
C ALA A 21 8.35 11.47 3.20
N GLN A 22 8.47 12.20 2.08
CA GLN A 22 9.21 13.46 2.02
C GLN A 22 8.43 14.66 2.56
N ALA A 23 7.10 14.68 2.35
CA ALA A 23 6.24 15.79 2.75
C ALA A 23 4.96 15.30 3.47
N PRO A 24 5.09 14.62 4.62
CA PRO A 24 3.94 14.00 5.31
C PRO A 24 2.86 14.99 5.73
N ALA A 25 3.24 16.25 6.03
CA ALA A 25 2.30 17.31 6.43
C ALA A 25 1.41 17.84 5.29
N LEU A 26 1.73 17.52 4.02
CA LEU A 26 0.98 17.99 2.84
C LEU A 26 0.04 16.93 2.28
N VAL A 27 0.05 15.72 2.84
CA VAL A 27 -0.69 14.57 2.32
C VAL A 27 -1.62 14.05 3.41
N ASP A 28 -2.90 13.90 3.10
CA ASP A 28 -3.88 13.29 4.01
C ASP A 28 -3.95 11.77 3.83
N GLY A 29 -3.63 11.29 2.62
CA GLY A 29 -3.78 9.89 2.26
C GLY A 29 -2.87 9.38 1.16
N VAL A 30 -2.54 8.08 1.21
CA VAL A 30 -1.83 7.37 0.13
C VAL A 30 -2.56 6.08 -0.23
N ILE A 31 -2.76 5.83 -1.53
CA ILE A 31 -3.21 4.56 -2.08
C ILE A 31 -2.15 4.05 -3.06
N ALA A 32 -1.32 3.13 -2.62
CA ALA A 32 -0.25 2.55 -3.42
C ALA A 32 -0.62 1.11 -3.82
N ILE A 33 -0.83 0.87 -5.11
CA ILE A 33 -1.18 -0.43 -5.66
C ILE A 33 0.01 -1.00 -6.41
N ALA A 34 0.43 -2.23 -6.09
CA ALA A 34 1.59 -2.88 -6.71
C ALA A 34 2.82 -1.96 -6.81
N PRO A 35 3.25 -1.24 -5.74
CA PRO A 35 4.29 -0.23 -5.85
C PRO A 35 5.65 -0.87 -6.22
N GLY A 36 6.29 -0.37 -7.28
CA GLY A 36 7.57 -0.90 -7.76
C GLY A 36 8.44 0.15 -8.45
N ALA A 37 9.77 0.05 -8.28
CA ALA A 37 10.72 1.00 -8.85
C ALA A 37 12.00 0.37 -9.40
N HIS A 38 12.16 -0.95 -9.32
CA HIS A 38 13.46 -1.61 -9.49
C HIS A 38 13.56 -2.48 -10.75
N GLY A 39 12.53 -2.49 -11.60
CA GLY A 39 12.46 -3.33 -12.80
C GLY A 39 11.91 -4.73 -12.51
N GLU A 40 11.89 -5.59 -13.53
CA GLU A 40 11.38 -6.96 -13.43
C GLU A 40 12.29 -7.84 -12.58
N VAL A 41 11.66 -8.73 -11.79
CA VAL A 41 12.34 -9.73 -10.98
C VAL A 41 13.11 -10.68 -11.91
N GLY A 42 14.44 -10.66 -11.80
CA GLY A 42 15.35 -11.52 -12.59
C GLY A 42 16.04 -10.85 -13.77
N SER A 43 15.65 -9.62 -14.14
CA SER A 43 16.36 -8.84 -15.17
C SER A 43 17.75 -8.35 -14.68
N GLU A 44 17.88 -8.05 -13.39
CA GLU A 44 19.11 -7.75 -12.66
C GLU A 44 18.94 -8.07 -11.16
N SER A 45 20.02 -8.35 -10.41
CA SER A 45 19.98 -8.67 -8.96
C SER A 45 19.68 -7.43 -8.08
N ARG A 46 18.53 -6.78 -8.31
CA ARG A 46 18.05 -5.61 -7.54
C ARG A 46 16.94 -5.96 -6.55
N THR A 47 16.59 -7.25 -6.45
CA THR A 47 15.59 -7.82 -5.54
C THR A 47 15.78 -7.40 -4.09
N ALA A 48 17.01 -7.53 -3.56
CA ALA A 48 17.32 -7.16 -2.17
C ALA A 48 17.17 -5.64 -1.95
N LEU A 49 17.68 -4.85 -2.89
CA LEU A 49 17.58 -3.39 -2.88
C LEU A 49 16.12 -2.92 -2.90
N ALA A 50 15.26 -3.59 -3.68
CA ALA A 50 13.85 -3.24 -3.79
C ALA A 50 13.07 -3.39 -2.48
N LEU A 51 13.33 -4.47 -1.71
CA LEU A 51 12.69 -4.67 -0.41
C LEU A 51 13.29 -3.74 0.66
N GLU A 52 14.61 -3.51 0.61
CA GLU A 52 15.28 -2.58 1.52
C GLU A 52 14.77 -1.15 1.34
N ASP A 53 14.75 -0.65 0.10
CA ASP A 53 14.24 0.68 -0.22
C ASP A 53 12.77 0.80 0.20
N PHE A 54 11.96 -0.23 -0.04
CA PHE A 54 10.56 -0.21 0.38
C PHE A 54 10.43 -0.03 1.91
N ARG A 55 11.20 -0.78 2.70
CA ARG A 55 11.23 -0.61 4.17
C ARG A 55 11.71 0.77 4.58
N ARG A 56 12.70 1.34 3.87
CA ARG A 56 13.19 2.69 4.11
C ARG A 56 12.10 3.75 3.88
N HIS A 57 11.31 3.60 2.83
CA HIS A 57 10.17 4.49 2.56
C HIS A 57 9.10 4.37 3.67
N LEU A 58 8.78 3.14 4.09
CA LEU A 58 7.87 2.90 5.21
C LEU A 58 8.37 3.52 6.52
N ALA A 59 9.67 3.43 6.81
CA ALA A 59 10.25 4.05 8.00
C ALA A 59 10.10 5.59 7.98
N GLY A 60 10.30 6.22 6.82
CA GLY A 60 10.06 7.66 6.64
C GLY A 60 8.60 8.06 6.86
N LEU A 61 7.67 7.12 6.74
CA LEU A 61 6.26 7.35 7.00
C LEU A 61 5.90 7.20 8.48
N ALA A 62 6.75 6.66 9.36
CA ALA A 62 6.36 6.22 10.71
C ALA A 62 5.74 7.31 11.62
N ALA A 63 6.00 8.60 11.33
CA ALA A 63 5.33 9.73 11.99
C ALA A 63 3.88 9.94 11.51
N VAL A 64 3.09 10.73 12.24
CA VAL A 64 1.73 11.15 11.83
C VAL A 64 1.84 12.29 10.78
N PRO A 65 0.78 12.64 10.02
CA PRO A 65 0.04 11.93 8.92
C PRO A 65 0.93 11.37 7.79
N PRO A 66 0.46 10.60 6.76
CA PRO A 66 -0.92 10.34 6.27
C PRO A 66 -1.55 8.98 6.66
N ARG A 67 -2.82 8.77 6.28
CA ARG A 67 -3.48 7.45 6.20
C ARG A 67 -2.99 6.68 4.97
N ILE A 68 -2.73 5.38 5.08
CA ILE A 68 -2.02 4.66 4.01
C ILE A 68 -2.66 3.31 3.69
N LEU A 69 -2.92 3.07 2.41
CA LEU A 69 -3.23 1.74 1.88
C LEU A 69 -2.09 1.30 0.94
N VAL A 70 -1.57 0.10 1.17
CA VAL A 70 -0.66 -0.55 0.22
C VAL A 70 -1.26 -1.87 -0.21
N ALA A 71 -1.50 -2.04 -1.51
CA ALA A 71 -1.92 -3.31 -2.08
C ALA A 71 -0.75 -4.01 -2.78
N VAL A 72 -0.52 -5.28 -2.46
CA VAL A 72 0.51 -6.14 -3.06
C VAL A 72 -0.11 -7.47 -3.48
N PHE A 73 0.49 -8.14 -4.47
CA PHE A 73 -0.13 -9.29 -5.13
C PHE A 73 0.88 -10.41 -5.34
N ASP A 74 0.45 -11.66 -5.10
CA ASP A 74 1.30 -12.81 -5.37
C ASP A 74 1.55 -12.96 -6.88
N GLY A 75 2.79 -13.27 -7.24
CA GLY A 75 3.21 -13.43 -8.63
C GLY A 75 3.33 -12.13 -9.42
N ASP A 76 3.40 -10.97 -8.75
CA ASP A 76 3.78 -9.70 -9.37
C ASP A 76 5.26 -9.79 -9.83
N GLU A 77 5.45 -9.69 -11.14
CA GLU A 77 6.72 -9.79 -11.83
C GLU A 77 7.69 -8.62 -11.53
N PHE A 78 7.23 -7.58 -10.84
CA PHE A 78 8.03 -6.43 -10.35
C PHE A 78 8.14 -6.39 -8.82
N ASP A 79 7.51 -7.32 -8.10
CA ASP A 79 7.57 -7.42 -6.65
C ASP A 79 8.35 -8.68 -6.21
N PRO A 80 9.56 -8.52 -5.68
CA PRO A 80 10.36 -9.66 -5.24
C PRO A 80 9.82 -10.35 -3.98
N GLY A 81 8.81 -9.80 -3.30
CA GLY A 81 8.32 -10.36 -2.06
C GLY A 81 7.06 -9.71 -1.52
N ALA A 82 5.91 -9.96 -2.17
CA ALA A 82 4.61 -9.47 -1.74
C ALA A 82 4.32 -9.78 -0.27
N ALA A 83 4.62 -11.01 0.20
CA ALA A 83 4.48 -11.41 1.59
C ALA A 83 5.31 -10.54 2.56
N ALA A 84 6.57 -10.28 2.21
CA ALA A 84 7.48 -9.47 3.02
C ALA A 84 7.04 -8.00 3.06
N ARG A 85 6.54 -7.46 1.94
CA ARG A 85 6.01 -6.09 1.88
C ARG A 85 4.71 -5.94 2.65
N ALA A 86 3.77 -6.88 2.50
CA ALA A 86 2.54 -6.91 3.28
C ALA A 86 2.81 -6.99 4.78
N GLY A 87 3.76 -7.84 5.19
CA GLY A 87 4.21 -7.96 6.58
C GLY A 87 4.79 -6.66 7.12
N ALA A 88 5.69 -6.01 6.37
CA ALA A 88 6.30 -4.74 6.79
C ALA A 88 5.28 -3.61 6.95
N VAL A 89 4.28 -3.52 6.06
CA VAL A 89 3.18 -2.56 6.18
C VAL A 89 2.33 -2.86 7.41
N ALA A 90 2.00 -4.14 7.64
CA ALA A 90 1.17 -4.55 8.77
C ALA A 90 1.86 -4.36 10.13
N GLU A 91 3.16 -4.60 10.21
CA GLU A 91 3.99 -4.33 11.39
C GLU A 91 4.00 -2.83 11.71
N LEU A 92 4.30 -2.00 10.70
CA LEU A 92 4.31 -0.55 10.88
C LEU A 92 2.92 -0.02 11.29
N ALA A 93 1.84 -0.58 10.74
CA ALA A 93 0.48 -0.17 11.07
C ALA A 93 0.13 -0.31 12.57
N GLN A 94 0.78 -1.21 13.30
CA GLN A 94 0.56 -1.40 14.74
C GLN A 94 1.14 -0.24 15.57
N ASN A 95 2.20 0.38 15.08
CA ASN A 95 2.96 1.40 15.81
C ASN A 95 2.59 2.84 15.42
N ARG A 96 1.62 3.02 14.51
CA ARG A 96 1.19 4.34 14.01
C ARG A 96 -0.09 4.83 14.66
N ALA A 97 -0.16 6.13 14.95
CA ALA A 97 -1.41 6.79 15.30
C ALA A 97 -2.38 6.88 14.09
N ALA A 98 -1.88 7.19 12.90
CA ALA A 98 -2.68 7.24 11.67
C ALA A 98 -2.97 5.83 11.11
N PRO A 99 -4.21 5.53 10.67
CA PRO A 99 -4.55 4.25 10.06
C PRO A 99 -3.68 3.88 8.87
N MET A 100 -3.19 2.63 8.86
CA MET A 100 -2.40 2.07 7.78
C MET A 100 -2.82 0.62 7.53
N LEU A 101 -2.98 0.25 6.26
CA LEU A 101 -3.51 -1.04 5.86
C LEU A 101 -2.72 -1.65 4.70
N ALA A 102 -2.29 -2.89 4.88
CA ALA A 102 -1.86 -3.78 3.81
C ALA A 102 -3.06 -4.55 3.25
N VAL A 103 -3.21 -4.55 1.93
CA VAL A 103 -4.15 -5.38 1.19
C VAL A 103 -3.34 -6.41 0.40
N TRP A 104 -3.51 -7.68 0.72
CA TRP A 104 -2.79 -8.79 0.08
C TRP A 104 -3.77 -9.94 -0.24
N PRO A 105 -4.57 -9.77 -1.31
CA PRO A 105 -5.57 -10.74 -1.73
C PRO A 105 -4.95 -12.05 -2.20
N GLN A 106 -5.60 -13.17 -1.91
CA GLN A 106 -5.17 -14.49 -2.43
C GLN A 106 -5.70 -14.75 -3.86
N GLN A 107 -6.85 -14.17 -4.18
CA GLN A 107 -7.58 -14.39 -5.43
C GLN A 107 -7.17 -13.44 -6.58
N LEU A 108 -6.39 -12.41 -6.28
CA LEU A 108 -5.88 -11.43 -7.24
C LEU A 108 -4.36 -11.51 -7.25
N ARG A 109 -3.78 -11.62 -8.43
CA ARG A 109 -2.37 -11.96 -8.64
C ARG A 109 -1.77 -11.13 -9.76
N GLY A 110 -0.44 -11.08 -9.80
CA GLY A 110 0.32 -10.37 -10.82
C GLY A 110 0.31 -8.85 -10.64
N HIS A 111 1.16 -8.17 -11.42
CA HIS A 111 1.34 -6.72 -11.31
C HIS A 111 0.06 -5.91 -11.55
N GLY A 112 -0.84 -6.44 -12.39
CA GLY A 112 -2.14 -5.87 -12.70
C GLY A 112 -3.27 -6.20 -11.72
N GLY A 113 -2.99 -6.87 -10.60
CA GLY A 113 -4.01 -7.39 -9.69
C GLY A 113 -5.00 -6.33 -9.17
N GLY A 114 -4.58 -5.06 -9.08
CA GLY A 114 -5.44 -3.94 -8.66
C GLY A 114 -6.17 -3.19 -9.78
N MET A 115 -5.94 -3.51 -11.05
CA MET A 115 -6.55 -2.80 -12.19
C MET A 115 -7.96 -3.31 -12.54
N GLY A 116 -8.30 -4.53 -12.10
CA GLY A 116 -9.53 -5.19 -12.49
C GLY A 116 -10.73 -4.86 -11.58
N TRP A 117 -11.94 -4.95 -12.15
CA TRP A 117 -13.20 -4.75 -11.43
C TRP A 117 -13.33 -5.61 -10.16
N ARG A 118 -12.73 -6.81 -10.14
CA ARG A 118 -12.74 -7.71 -8.97
C ARG A 118 -12.07 -7.07 -7.76
N PHE A 119 -10.97 -6.34 -7.97
CA PHE A 119 -10.33 -5.59 -6.89
C PHE A 119 -11.26 -4.51 -6.36
N THR A 120 -11.88 -3.74 -7.25
CA THR A 120 -12.85 -2.70 -6.87
C THR A 120 -14.03 -3.28 -6.09
N ARG A 121 -14.68 -4.32 -6.59
CA ARG A 121 -15.81 -4.97 -5.91
C ARG A 121 -15.41 -5.46 -4.51
N ASP A 122 -14.28 -6.15 -4.38
CA ASP A 122 -13.93 -6.81 -3.13
C ASP A 122 -13.30 -5.85 -2.11
N PHE A 123 -12.57 -4.83 -2.56
CA PHE A 123 -11.72 -3.99 -1.69
C PHE A 123 -12.09 -2.50 -1.64
N ALA A 124 -13.04 -2.01 -2.45
CA ALA A 124 -13.48 -0.61 -2.34
C ALA A 124 -13.98 -0.26 -0.93
N GLY A 125 -14.68 -1.19 -0.25
CA GLY A 125 -15.08 -1.02 1.14
C GLY A 125 -13.89 -0.79 2.09
N CYS A 126 -12.76 -1.45 1.86
CA CYS A 126 -11.54 -1.23 2.64
C CYS A 126 -11.00 0.18 2.42
N VAL A 127 -10.92 0.62 1.17
CA VAL A 127 -10.44 1.96 0.80
C VAL A 127 -11.32 3.02 1.44
N LEU A 128 -12.64 2.96 1.21
CA LEU A 128 -13.60 3.94 1.70
C LEU A 128 -13.57 4.02 3.23
N THR A 129 -13.62 2.88 3.92
CA THR A 129 -13.58 2.84 5.38
C THR A 129 -12.26 3.38 5.93
N LEU A 130 -11.13 3.03 5.30
CA LEU A 130 -9.82 3.53 5.70
C LEU A 130 -9.74 5.05 5.64
N PHE A 131 -10.32 5.71 4.64
CA PHE A 131 -10.20 7.17 4.48
C PHE A 131 -11.36 7.97 5.06
N GLN A 132 -12.54 7.37 5.26
CA GLN A 132 -13.74 8.10 5.71
C GLN A 132 -14.09 7.86 7.17
N ALA A 133 -13.76 6.68 7.73
CA ALA A 133 -14.11 6.37 9.11
C ALA A 133 -13.26 7.17 10.13
N PRO A 134 -13.76 7.39 11.36
CA PRO A 134 -12.92 7.79 12.49
C PRO A 134 -11.69 6.89 12.62
N ALA A 135 -10.55 7.43 13.07
CA ALA A 135 -9.29 6.69 13.14
C ALA A 135 -9.34 5.43 14.04
N ALA A 136 -10.27 5.43 15.01
CA ALA A 136 -10.53 4.31 15.92
C ALA A 136 -11.30 3.14 15.27
N SER A 137 -12.08 3.41 14.21
CA SER A 137 -12.88 2.40 13.49
C SER A 137 -12.36 2.09 12.09
N ALA A 138 -11.34 2.82 11.62
CA ALA A 138 -10.68 2.54 10.35
C ALA A 138 -9.91 1.20 10.39
N PRO A 139 -9.93 0.41 9.30
CA PRO A 139 -9.16 -0.82 9.22
C PRO A 139 -7.66 -0.55 9.32
N ARG A 140 -6.93 -1.48 9.97
CA ARG A 140 -5.47 -1.42 10.16
C ARG A 140 -4.84 -2.80 9.97
N GLY A 141 -3.52 -2.84 9.77
CA GLY A 141 -2.75 -4.08 9.73
C GLY A 141 -2.81 -4.75 8.36
N LEU A 142 -3.20 -6.03 8.31
CA LEU A 142 -3.23 -6.83 7.08
C LEU A 142 -4.65 -7.31 6.76
N ARG A 143 -5.06 -7.20 5.50
CA ARG A 143 -6.30 -7.78 4.96
C ARG A 143 -6.00 -8.64 3.74
N ARG A 144 -6.45 -9.90 3.80
CA ARG A 144 -6.42 -10.85 2.67
C ARG A 144 -7.77 -11.03 2.01
N GLU A 145 -8.84 -10.75 2.74
CA GLU A 145 -10.22 -10.80 2.28
C GLU A 145 -10.76 -9.38 2.09
N GLY A 146 -11.78 -9.26 1.25
CA GLY A 146 -12.47 -8.00 1.04
C GLY A 146 -13.13 -7.49 2.33
N CYS A 147 -13.33 -6.18 2.44
CA CYS A 147 -13.93 -5.59 3.66
C CYS A 147 -15.46 -5.63 3.69
N GLY A 148 -16.12 -6.28 2.73
CA GLY A 148 -17.57 -6.18 2.55
C GLY A 148 -17.98 -4.77 2.11
N GLY A 149 -19.03 -4.67 1.30
CA GLY A 149 -19.46 -3.42 0.69
C GLY A 149 -20.05 -3.64 -0.69
N GLY A 150 -21.24 -4.25 -0.70
CA GLY A 150 -22.18 -4.30 -1.81
C GLY A 150 -23.57 -4.20 -1.21
#